data_AF-A0A382YIK3-F1
#
_entry.id   AF-A0A382YIK3-F1
#
_cell.length_a   1.000
_cell.length_b   1.000
_cell.length_c   1.000
_cell.angle_alpha   90.00
_cell.angle_beta   90.00
_cell.angle_gamma   90.00
#
_symmetry.space_group_name_H-M   'P 1'
#
loop_
_entity.id
_entity.type
_entity.pdbx_description
1 polymer ?
#
loop_
_entity_poly.entity_id
_entity_poly.type
_entity_poly.pdbx_seq_one_letter_code
_entity_poly.pdbx_strand_id
1 'polypeptide(L)'
;MENERRLEILGILSIALSVFVLVSLSGYNPSEEPSISPSVQVTNPMGILGLFTAHLFIKLGFGFPSIIIPILGLAWGWILFSKKEIDSIIRV
;
A
#
# COMPACT_ATOMS: atom_id res chain seq x y z
N MET A 1 -25.02 -10.54 1.79
CA MET A 1 -25.16 -9.62 0.65
C MET A 1 -24.41 -8.31 0.88
N GLU A 2 -24.84 -7.41 1.78
CA GLU A 2 -24.16 -6.10 1.94
C GLU A 2 -22.76 -6.19 2.59
N ASN A 3 -22.63 -6.95 3.68
CA ASN A 3 -21.32 -7.15 4.34
C ASN A 3 -20.29 -7.83 3.42
N GLU A 4 -20.73 -8.73 2.55
CA GLU A 4 -19.86 -9.43 1.58
C GLU A 4 -19.29 -8.44 0.53
N ARG A 5 -20.09 -7.47 0.05
CA ARG A 5 -19.60 -6.42 -0.87
C ARG A 5 -18.64 -5.45 -0.17
N ARG A 6 -18.91 -5.11 1.09
CA ARG A 6 -18.00 -4.26 1.89
C ARG A 6 -16.65 -4.94 2.11
N LEU A 7 -16.62 -6.25 2.39
CA LEU A 7 -15.38 -7.01 2.55
C LEU A 7 -14.56 -7.10 1.25
N GLU A 8 -15.22 -7.23 0.09
CA GLU A 8 -14.56 -7.20 -1.21
C GLU A 8 -13.90 -5.85 -1.48
N ILE A 9 -14.64 -4.75 -1.29
CA ILE A 9 -14.11 -3.39 -1.45
C ILE A 9 -12.92 -3.18 -0.50
N LEU A 10 -13.03 -3.62 0.76
CA LEU A 10 -11.92 -3.56 1.71
C LEU A 10 -10.72 -4.40 1.27
N GLY A 11 -10.93 -5.58 0.70
CA GLY A 11 -9.86 -6.43 0.17
C GLY A 11 -9.11 -5.74 -0.97
N ILE A 12 -9.84 -5.22 -1.96
CA ILE A 12 -9.27 -4.51 -3.12
C ILE A 12 -8.54 -3.24 -2.67
N LEU A 13 -9.15 -2.45 -1.77
CA LEU A 13 -8.52 -1.25 -1.20
C LEU A 13 -7.25 -1.60 -0.42
N SER A 14 -7.26 -2.67 0.36
CA SER A 14 -6.09 -3.14 1.11
C SER A 14 -4.96 -3.52 0.14
N ILE A 15 -5.27 -4.22 -0.95
CA ILE A 15 -4.30 -4.58 -1.98
C ILE A 15 -3.74 -3.32 -2.64
N ALA A 16 -4.61 -2.42 -3.12
CA ALA A 16 -4.21 -1.19 -3.80
C ALA A 16 -3.33 -0.29 -2.91
N LEU A 17 -3.72 -0.11 -1.64
CA LEU A 17 -2.93 0.64 -0.66
C LEU A 17 -1.56 -0.03 -0.41
N SER A 18 -1.54 -1.36 -0.32
CA SER A 18 -0.29 -2.08 -0.09
C SER A 18 0.65 -1.99 -1.29
N VAL A 19 0.15 -2.08 -2.52
CA VAL A 19 0.95 -1.82 -3.73
C VAL A 19 1.47 -0.40 -3.74
N PHE A 20 0.63 0.59 -3.44
CA PHE A 20 1.04 2.00 -3.35
C PHE A 20 2.21 2.18 -2.37
N VAL A 21 2.09 1.65 -1.16
CA VAL A 21 3.15 1.74 -0.14
C VAL A 21 4.41 1.00 -0.61
N LEU A 22 4.29 -0.19 -1.21
CA LEU A 22 5.44 -0.98 -1.66
C LEU A 22 6.24 -0.27 -2.77
N VAL A 23 5.55 0.29 -3.77
CA VAL A 23 6.21 1.06 -4.84
C VAL A 23 6.81 2.35 -4.29
N SER A 24 6.12 3.00 -3.34
CA SER A 24 6.63 4.20 -2.66
C SER A 24 7.95 3.91 -1.94
N LEU A 25 8.01 2.81 -1.17
CA LEU A 25 9.22 2.37 -0.46
C LEU A 25 10.36 2.00 -1.41
N SER A 26 10.03 1.34 -2.52
CA SER A 26 11.01 0.95 -3.54
C SER A 26 11.66 2.16 -4.22
N GLY A 27 10.92 3.26 -4.33
CA GLY A 27 11.40 4.54 -4.85
C GLY A 27 12.01 5.47 -3.79
N TYR A 28 12.41 4.95 -2.61
CA TYR A 28 13.00 5.78 -1.57
C TYR A 28 14.39 6.28 -1.97
N ASN A 29 14.57 7.61 -1.92
CA ASN A 29 15.85 8.26 -2.12
C ASN A 29 16.26 9.02 -0.84
N PRO A 30 17.36 8.66 -0.18
CA PRO A 30 17.82 9.34 1.04
C PRO A 30 18.19 10.82 0.85
N SER A 31 18.54 11.21 -0.38
CA SER A 31 18.89 12.60 -0.72
C SER A 31 17.67 13.48 -0.96
N GLU A 32 16.48 12.90 -1.08
CA GLU A 32 15.23 13.64 -1.19
C GLU A 32 14.64 13.90 0.19
N GLU A 33 14.35 15.18 0.46
CA GLU A 33 13.62 15.57 1.66
C GLU A 33 12.18 15.93 1.32
N PRO A 34 11.20 15.52 2.15
CA PRO A 34 9.82 15.95 1.99
C PRO A 34 9.74 17.46 2.20
N SER A 35 9.63 18.21 1.10
CA SER A 35 9.51 19.67 1.12
C SER A 35 8.30 20.09 0.30
N ILE A 36 7.58 21.10 0.80
CA ILE A 36 6.37 21.68 0.18
C ILE A 36 6.74 22.70 -0.91
N SER A 37 8.03 22.93 -1.16
CA SER A 37 8.47 23.88 -2.20
C SER A 37 8.15 23.35 -3.60
N PRO A 38 7.51 24.15 -4.47
CA PRO A 38 7.13 23.73 -5.83
C PRO A 38 8.32 23.50 -6.77
N SER A 39 9.54 23.84 -6.37
CA SER A 39 10.78 23.62 -7.12
C SER A 39 11.45 22.26 -6.85
N VAL A 40 10.87 21.43 -5.98
CA VAL A 40 11.46 20.13 -5.61
C VAL A 40 11.14 19.12 -6.69
N GLN A 41 12.20 18.60 -7.32
CA GLN A 41 12.07 17.46 -8.24
C GLN A 41 11.81 16.22 -7.40
N VAL A 42 10.65 15.60 -7.58
CA VAL A 42 10.28 14.35 -6.92
C VAL A 42 10.57 13.19 -7.85
N THR A 43 11.49 12.32 -7.46
CA THR A 43 11.89 11.12 -8.22
C THR A 43 11.13 9.87 -7.80
N ASN A 44 10.42 9.90 -6.66
CA ASN A 44 9.60 8.78 -6.22
C ASN A 44 8.49 8.47 -7.25
N PRO A 45 8.31 7.22 -7.69
CA PRO A 45 7.33 6.85 -8.71
C PRO A 45 5.88 7.18 -8.31
N MET A 46 5.60 7.22 -7.01
CA MET A 46 4.28 7.56 -6.45
C MET A 46 4.14 9.06 -6.11
N GLY A 47 5.06 9.89 -6.61
CA GLY A 47 5.06 11.34 -6.44
C GLY A 47 5.30 11.77 -4.99
N ILE A 48 4.78 12.96 -4.64
CA ILE A 48 5.02 13.58 -3.32
C ILE A 48 4.48 12.74 -2.16
N LEU A 49 3.34 12.07 -2.36
CA LEU A 49 2.75 11.20 -1.36
C LEU A 49 3.58 9.93 -1.16
N GLY A 50 4.15 9.39 -2.24
CA GLY A 50 5.07 8.27 -2.17
C GLY A 50 6.36 8.61 -1.43
N LEU A 51 6.95 9.77 -1.73
CA LEU A 51 8.11 10.29 -1.00
C LEU A 51 7.81 10.43 0.49
N PHE A 52 6.69 11.04 0.85
CA PHE A 52 6.29 11.21 2.25
C PHE A 52 6.08 9.87 2.96
N THR A 53 5.40 8.94 2.29
CA THR A 53 5.16 7.58 2.81
C THR A 53 6.48 6.86 3.03
N ALA A 54 7.37 6.87 2.04
CA ALA A 54 8.66 6.20 2.14
C ALA A 54 9.53 6.80 3.25
N HIS A 55 9.55 8.13 3.36
CA HIS A 55 10.27 8.83 4.42
C HIS A 55 9.71 8.50 5.82
N LEU A 56 8.39 8.42 5.97
CA LEU A 56 7.75 8.06 7.22
C LEU A 56 8.09 6.63 7.64
N PHE A 57 8.01 5.66 6.72
CA PHE A 57 8.26 4.26 7.04
C PHE A 57 9.76 3.93 7.21
N ILE A 58 10.64 4.51 6.40
CA ILE A 58 12.07 4.20 6.39
C ILE A 58 12.84 5.10 7.35
N LYS A 59 12.65 6.43 7.32
CA LYS A 59 13.46 7.35 8.13
C LYS A 59 12.93 7.52 9.56
N LEU A 60 11.60 7.62 9.72
CA LEU A 60 10.95 7.81 11.02
C LEU A 60 10.51 6.50 11.68
N GLY A 61 10.18 5.50 10.88
CA GLY A 61 9.63 4.22 11.34
C GLY A 61 10.69 3.16 11.59
N PHE A 62 10.59 2.05 10.87
CA PHE A 62 11.33 0.82 11.13
C PHE A 62 12.55 0.62 10.21
N GLY A 63 12.84 1.56 9.32
CA GLY A 63 13.86 1.39 8.28
C GLY A 63 13.36 0.55 7.11
N PHE A 64 14.29 0.00 6.32
CA PHE A 64 13.97 -0.91 5.20
C PHE A 64 13.10 -2.13 5.55
N PRO A 65 13.16 -2.72 6.76
CA PRO A 65 12.23 -3.78 7.16
C PRO A 65 10.74 -3.40 7.09
N SER A 66 10.40 -2.11 7.00
CA SER A 66 9.05 -1.63 6.78
C SER A 66 8.35 -2.23 5.55
N ILE A 67 9.09 -2.77 4.57
CA ILE A 67 8.52 -3.48 3.42
C ILE A 67 7.69 -4.72 3.80
N ILE A 68 7.88 -5.29 5.00
CA ILE A 68 7.06 -6.39 5.50
C ILE A 68 5.60 -5.97 5.67
N ILE A 69 5.34 -4.70 6.02
CA ILE A 69 4.01 -4.16 6.29
C ILE A 69 3.11 -4.22 5.04
N PRO A 70 3.50 -3.66 3.86
CA PRO A 70 2.68 -3.81 2.66
C PRO A 70 2.58 -5.26 2.18
N ILE A 71 3.59 -6.12 2.42
CA ILE A 71 3.48 -7.56 2.09
C ILE A 71 2.36 -8.23 2.91
N LEU A 72 2.29 -7.94 4.21
CA LEU A 72 1.21 -8.44 5.06
C LEU A 72 -0.15 -7.86 4.64
N GLY A 73 -0.19 -6.58 4.26
CA GLY A 73 -1.41 -5.94 3.75
C GLY A 73 -1.90 -6.54 2.42
N LEU A 74 -0.99 -6.95 1.53
CA LEU A 74 -1.30 -7.69 0.31
C LEU A 74 -1.89 -9.07 0.64
N ALA A 75 -1.24 -9.83 1.51
CA ALA A 75 -1.71 -11.15 1.92
C ALA A 75 -3.09 -11.07 2.58
N TRP A 76 -3.30 -10.09 3.47
CA TRP A 76 -4.59 -9.88 4.12
C TRP A 76 -5.68 -9.44 3.15
N GLY A 77 -5.38 -8.50 2.26
CA GLY A 77 -6.30 -8.05 1.22
C GLY A 77 -6.71 -9.18 0.28
N TRP A 78 -5.77 -10.05 -0.09
CA TRP A 78 -6.04 -11.24 -0.88
C TRP A 78 -6.95 -12.23 -0.16
N ILE A 79 -6.71 -12.49 1.14
CA ILE A 79 -7.57 -13.38 1.94
C ILE A 79 -9.00 -12.83 2.03
N LEU A 80 -9.16 -11.52 2.26
CA LEU A 80 -10.48 -10.88 2.31
C LEU A 80 -11.22 -10.96 0.98
N PHE A 81 -10.50 -10.79 -0.13
CA PHE A 81 -11.06 -10.89 -1.47
C PHE A 81 -11.42 -12.34 -1.85
N SER A 82 -10.50 -13.28 -1.63
CA SER A 82 -10.63 -14.68 -2.06
C SER A 82 -11.69 -15.48 -1.30
N LYS A 83 -11.94 -15.17 -0.01
CA LYS A 83 -13.04 -15.79 0.77
C LYS A 83 -14.40 -15.62 0.09
N LYS A 84 -14.64 -14.50 -0.60
CA LYS A 84 -15.89 -14.28 -1.34
C LYS A 84 -15.94 -15.08 -2.64
N GLU A 85 -14.83 -15.18 -3.36
CA GLU A 85 -14.77 -15.95 -4.60
C GLU A 85 -15.18 -17.41 -4.34
N ILE A 86 -14.69 -17.99 -3.24
CA ILE A 86 -15.05 -19.33 -2.81
C ILE A 86 -16.55 -19.42 -2.42
N ASP A 87 -17.07 -18.49 -1.63
CA ASP A 87 -18.50 -18.46 -1.25
C ASP A 87 -19.43 -18.29 -2.47
N SER A 88 -18.99 -17.56 -3.50
CA SER A 88 -19.74 -17.39 -4.74
C SER A 88 -19.77 -18.66 -5.61
N ILE A 89 -18.72 -19.49 -5.53
CA ILE A 89 -18.62 -20.76 -6.28
C ILE A 89 -19.37 -21.89 -5.56
N ILE A 90 -19.43 -21.88 -4.23
CA ILE A 90 -20.09 -22.94 -3.44
C ILE A 90 -21.63 -22.77 -3.42
N ARG A 91 -22.15 -21.57 -3.65
CA ARG A 91 -23.60 -21.36 -3.90
C ARG A 91 -23.96 -21.79 -5.34
N VAL A 92 -23.92 -23.09 -5.61
CA VAL A 92 -24.50 -23.76 -6.79
C VAL A 92 -25.64 -24.65 -6.36
#